data_AF-A0A1G4EZS7-F1
#
_entry.id   AF-A0A1G4EZS7-F1
#
_cell.length_a   1.000
_cell.length_b   1.000
_cell.length_c   1.000
_cell.angle_alpha   90.00
_cell.angle_beta   90.00
_cell.angle_gamma   90.00
#
_symmetry.space_group_name_H-M   'P 1'
#
loop_
_entity.id
_entity.type
_entity.pdbx_description
1 polymer ?
#
loop_
_entity_poly.entity_id
_entity_poly.type
_entity_poly.pdbx_seq_one_letter_code
_entity_poly.pdbx_strand_id
1 'polypeptide(L)'
;MEPLTKCLCCLKPITPIIPRNDSTINHCCEACKDKQLKLLSDIRKESLGNIQKNQEINTMLDAVAHSERELIDDISKQTKSKLFSGSIELRKYMFSMVEEIHRFAYEASFECIMYCDLFESVDRRFFSDRFFQRNAVYKVIGAWEKVIRFHAIYFGIELNENKKKNTLLHLSKKLGKTDYKKTTTFKELYSLKSKGLFKQIDDTRKSYDHKLSYESGKSISDISNIVLALSHHCSSLYKCIEDCIDLFQKSMRIVSEKFVNDFQFKLPVANKKLYKKKSVQVQKKVNLKDVELFQEKSINSLFKYEARLKEALSWNIKYSAPPIELLYFRLFDVTVRLHESARSLAQMLEMYTISIERYNDPDKYWLYFEGLNYRYFLLSSLLRVYSAYDKLAIVIQEFFEAEPKRKTFEGTIEYVRLNEGFLTSLPPMKICNRILSHSAFKKVYKSRQDHFHLLTTQNFLPSEYKEVMDFEVFHAIIENSKLIYELIDSVDQALINFHLLAVDNNK
;
A
#
# COMPACT_ATOMS: atom_id res chain seq x y z
N MET A 1 31.90 7.23 7.50
CA MET A 1 31.02 7.29 6.32
C MET A 1 31.81 7.91 5.20
N GLU A 2 31.67 7.38 4.00
CA GLU A 2 32.31 7.96 2.83
C GLU A 2 31.51 9.18 2.34
N PRO A 3 32.17 10.31 2.01
CA PRO A 3 31.52 11.48 1.45
C PRO A 3 30.96 11.16 0.05
N LEU A 4 29.77 11.72 -0.25
CA LEU A 4 29.21 11.65 -1.61
C LEU A 4 30.00 12.59 -2.53
N THR A 5 30.65 12.01 -3.53
CA THR A 5 31.50 12.74 -4.51
C THR A 5 30.84 12.90 -5.88
N LYS A 6 29.60 12.42 -6.05
CA LYS A 6 28.85 12.47 -7.32
C LYS A 6 27.43 12.99 -7.09
N CYS A 7 26.95 13.76 -8.07
CA CYS A 7 25.58 14.25 -8.14
C CYS A 7 24.60 13.06 -8.24
N LEU A 8 23.61 13.00 -7.35
CA LEU A 8 22.62 11.91 -7.35
C LEU A 8 21.61 11.95 -8.52
N CYS A 9 21.60 13.04 -9.31
CA CYS A 9 20.79 13.16 -10.53
C CYS A 9 21.56 12.77 -11.80
N CYS A 10 22.73 13.36 -12.04
CA CYS A 10 23.47 13.20 -13.29
C CYS A 10 24.81 12.46 -13.16
N LEU A 11 25.15 11.98 -11.95
CA LEU A 11 26.36 11.24 -11.62
C LEU A 11 27.68 11.98 -11.88
N LYS A 12 27.62 13.25 -12.31
CA LYS A 12 28.78 14.13 -12.47
C LYS A 12 29.46 14.35 -11.11
N PRO A 13 30.79 14.48 -11.07
CA PRO A 13 31.49 14.85 -9.85
C PRO A 13 30.92 16.13 -9.23
N ILE A 14 30.77 16.15 -7.92
CA ILE A 14 30.43 17.34 -7.13
C ILE A 14 31.49 17.51 -6.05
N THR A 15 31.69 18.74 -5.59
CA THR A 15 32.52 19.00 -4.40
C THR A 15 32.01 18.11 -3.27
N PRO A 16 32.87 17.31 -2.62
CA PRO A 16 32.42 16.36 -1.59
C PRO A 16 31.64 17.10 -0.51
N ILE A 17 30.37 16.74 -0.34
CA ILE A 17 29.51 17.32 0.69
C ILE A 17 29.43 16.29 1.80
N ILE A 18 29.90 16.64 2.99
CA ILE A 18 29.65 15.86 4.19
C ILE A 18 28.42 16.49 4.85
N PRO A 19 27.25 15.84 4.78
CA PRO A 19 26.66 15.45 6.06
C PRO A 19 25.77 14.20 6.03
N ARG A 20 25.70 13.56 7.19
CA ARG A 20 24.75 12.49 7.53
C ARG A 20 23.44 13.20 7.90
N ASN A 21 22.46 13.20 6.99
CA ASN A 21 21.06 13.66 7.14
C ASN A 21 20.63 14.92 6.35
N ASP A 22 21.40 15.38 5.36
CA ASP A 22 20.91 16.49 4.51
C ASP A 22 19.81 16.07 3.53
N SER A 23 19.06 17.09 3.08
CA SER A 23 18.09 16.98 2.01
C SER A 23 18.72 16.39 0.74
N THR A 24 17.93 15.55 0.04
CA THR A 24 18.29 14.95 -1.24
C THR A 24 18.68 16.00 -2.29
N ILE A 25 18.13 17.23 -2.22
CA ILE A 25 18.49 18.36 -3.10
C ILE A 25 19.95 18.79 -2.93
N ASN A 26 20.51 18.68 -1.72
CA ASN A 26 21.87 19.13 -1.42
C ASN A 26 22.92 18.22 -2.06
N HIS A 27 22.55 17.00 -2.45
CA HIS A 27 23.44 16.06 -3.14
C HIS A 27 23.34 16.15 -4.67
N CYS A 28 22.78 17.24 -5.20
CA CYS A 28 22.69 17.54 -6.63
C CYS A 28 23.62 18.70 -7.02
N CYS A 29 24.19 18.68 -8.23
CA CYS A 29 24.83 19.88 -8.78
C CYS A 29 23.80 20.99 -9.04
N GLU A 30 24.22 22.26 -9.09
CA GLU A 30 23.30 23.41 -9.23
C GLU A 30 22.31 23.27 -10.39
N ALA A 31 22.79 22.91 -11.58
CA ALA A 31 21.93 22.72 -12.75
C ALA A 31 20.89 21.60 -12.56
N CYS A 32 21.19 20.57 -11.77
CA CYS A 32 20.22 19.53 -11.41
C CYS A 32 19.27 20.01 -10.32
N LYS A 33 19.76 20.79 -9.36
CA LYS A 33 18.97 21.39 -8.28
C LYS A 33 17.85 22.26 -8.84
N ASP A 34 18.14 23.16 -9.78
CA ASP A 34 17.11 24.02 -10.39
C ASP A 34 16.03 23.22 -11.13
N LYS A 35 16.45 22.18 -11.86
CA LYS A 35 15.53 21.28 -12.56
C LYS A 35 14.63 20.52 -11.59
N GLN A 36 15.19 20.02 -10.48
CA GLN A 36 14.43 19.32 -9.45
C GLN A 36 13.46 20.28 -8.76
N LEU A 37 13.89 21.47 -8.33
CA LEU A 37 13.01 22.45 -7.69
C LEU A 37 11.82 22.83 -8.59
N LYS A 38 12.04 22.98 -9.90
CA LYS A 38 10.95 23.21 -10.85
C LYS A 38 9.98 22.02 -10.88
N LEU A 39 10.48 20.79 -11.00
CA LEU A 39 9.65 19.58 -10.99
C LEU A 39 8.83 19.46 -9.70
N LEU A 40 9.44 19.70 -8.54
CA LEU A 40 8.77 19.66 -7.24
C LEU A 40 7.68 20.74 -7.13
N SER A 41 7.96 21.94 -7.63
CA SER A 41 6.95 23.01 -7.71
C SER A 41 5.77 22.61 -8.60
N ASP A 42 6.02 22.01 -9.76
CA ASP A 42 4.97 21.56 -10.67
C ASP A 42 4.11 20.45 -10.04
N ILE A 43 4.74 19.45 -9.42
CA ILE A 43 4.07 18.37 -8.67
C ILE A 43 3.19 18.97 -7.56
N ARG A 44 3.76 19.84 -6.72
CA ARG A 44 3.06 20.45 -5.58
C ARG A 44 1.85 21.24 -6.05
N LYS A 45 2.02 22.05 -7.11
CA LYS A 45 0.93 22.85 -7.69
C LYS A 45 -0.22 21.96 -8.21
N GLU A 46 0.09 20.91 -8.97
CA GLU A 46 -0.94 20.00 -9.48
C GLU A 46 -1.67 19.26 -8.34
N SER A 47 -0.90 18.69 -7.40
CA SER A 47 -1.47 17.94 -6.28
C SER A 47 -2.31 18.81 -5.34
N LEU A 48 -1.89 20.04 -5.04
CA LEU A 48 -2.69 20.99 -4.26
C LEU A 48 -3.97 21.37 -5.00
N GLY A 49 -3.88 21.64 -6.31
CA GLY A 49 -5.05 21.93 -7.14
C GLY A 49 -6.07 20.79 -7.16
N ASN A 50 -5.62 19.53 -7.12
CA ASN A 50 -6.50 18.38 -6.96
C ASN A 50 -7.16 18.36 -5.57
N ILE A 51 -6.38 18.51 -4.50
CA ILE A 51 -6.89 18.48 -3.11
C ILE A 51 -7.93 19.58 -2.86
N GLN A 52 -7.75 20.76 -3.44
CA GLN A 52 -8.70 21.88 -3.32
C GLN A 52 -10.11 21.54 -3.86
N LYS A 53 -10.22 20.57 -4.79
CA LYS A 53 -11.52 20.10 -5.31
C LYS A 53 -12.29 19.20 -4.34
N ASN A 54 -11.66 18.73 -3.26
CA ASN A 54 -12.31 17.80 -2.34
C ASN A 54 -13.58 18.38 -1.71
N GLN A 55 -13.61 19.68 -1.41
CA GLN A 55 -14.79 20.32 -0.84
C GLN A 55 -16.02 20.18 -1.75
N GLU A 56 -15.83 20.44 -3.04
CA GLU A 56 -16.88 20.28 -4.05
C GLU A 56 -17.30 18.81 -4.18
N ILE A 57 -16.33 17.89 -4.33
CA ILE A 57 -16.61 16.45 -4.48
C ILE A 57 -17.32 15.88 -3.25
N ASN A 58 -16.89 16.24 -2.03
CA ASN A 58 -17.53 15.81 -0.80
C ASN A 58 -18.98 16.29 -0.75
N THR A 59 -19.24 17.55 -1.12
CA THR A 59 -20.60 18.09 -1.20
C THR A 59 -21.47 17.29 -2.17
N MET A 60 -20.93 16.90 -3.34
CA MET A 60 -21.64 16.05 -4.29
C MET A 60 -21.92 14.64 -3.72
N LEU A 61 -20.93 14.03 -3.08
CA LEU A 61 -21.06 12.70 -2.47
C LEU A 61 -22.06 12.69 -1.32
N ASP A 62 -22.07 13.72 -0.47
CA ASP A 62 -23.01 13.86 0.65
C ASP A 62 -24.45 14.01 0.15
N ALA A 63 -24.65 14.82 -0.90
CA ALA A 63 -25.96 14.95 -1.54
C ALA A 63 -26.45 13.61 -2.12
N VAL A 64 -25.57 12.86 -2.79
CA VAL A 64 -25.88 11.51 -3.29
C VAL A 64 -26.19 10.56 -2.13
N ALA A 65 -25.37 10.55 -1.07
CA ALA A 65 -25.56 9.69 0.09
C ALA A 65 -26.92 9.93 0.77
N HIS A 66 -27.32 11.20 0.90
CA HIS A 66 -28.61 11.57 1.46
C HIS A 66 -29.75 11.02 0.61
N SER A 67 -29.74 11.28 -0.71
CA SER A 67 -30.76 10.79 -1.64
C SER A 67 -30.87 9.26 -1.69
N GLU A 68 -29.74 8.55 -1.62
CA GLU A 68 -29.73 7.08 -1.61
C GLU A 68 -30.26 6.52 -0.30
N ARG A 69 -30.01 7.16 0.85
CA ARG A 69 -30.58 6.74 2.13
C ARG A 69 -32.09 6.84 2.11
N GLU A 70 -32.63 7.96 1.65
CA GLU A 70 -34.09 8.15 1.51
C GLU A 70 -34.70 7.10 0.57
N LEU A 71 -34.09 6.90 -0.61
CA LEU A 71 -34.54 5.88 -1.57
C LEU A 71 -34.52 4.47 -0.97
N ILE A 72 -33.44 4.10 -0.27
CA ILE A 72 -33.30 2.78 0.35
C ILE A 72 -34.35 2.60 1.45
N ASP A 73 -34.58 3.61 2.28
CA ASP A 73 -35.58 3.59 3.34
C ASP A 73 -36.99 3.42 2.77
N ASP A 74 -37.31 4.13 1.68
CA ASP A 74 -38.61 4.02 1.02
C ASP A 74 -38.83 2.66 0.36
N ILE A 75 -37.81 2.11 -0.33
CA ILE A 75 -37.88 0.74 -0.87
C ILE A 75 -38.02 -0.28 0.27
N SER A 76 -37.37 -0.06 1.41
CA SER A 76 -37.41 -0.99 2.54
C SER A 76 -38.80 -1.10 3.20
N LYS A 77 -39.62 -0.04 3.10
CA LYS A 77 -41.00 0.03 3.60
C LYS A 77 -42.00 -0.67 2.65
N GLN A 78 -41.64 -0.89 1.39
CA GLN A 78 -42.51 -1.54 0.40
C GLN A 78 -42.50 -3.08 0.55
N THR A 79 -43.64 -3.73 0.29
CA THR A 79 -43.79 -5.19 0.43
C THR A 79 -42.80 -5.93 -0.50
N LYS A 80 -41.83 -6.62 0.11
CA LYS A 80 -40.60 -7.15 -0.49
C LYS A 80 -40.81 -7.95 -1.78
N SER A 81 -40.57 -7.32 -2.93
CA SER A 81 -40.16 -8.02 -4.14
C SER A 81 -38.66 -8.37 -4.02
N LYS A 82 -38.29 -9.64 -4.26
CA LYS A 82 -36.88 -10.12 -4.24
C LYS A 82 -35.98 -9.43 -5.29
N LEU A 83 -36.56 -8.71 -6.25
CA LEU A 83 -35.82 -7.95 -7.28
C LEU A 83 -35.22 -6.64 -6.73
N PHE A 84 -35.79 -6.07 -5.67
CA PHE A 84 -35.31 -4.81 -5.11
C PHE A 84 -34.14 -4.99 -4.12
N SER A 85 -34.06 -6.11 -3.40
CA SER A 85 -33.00 -6.34 -2.41
C SER A 85 -31.60 -6.41 -3.04
N GLY A 86 -31.45 -7.08 -4.18
CA GLY A 86 -30.19 -7.10 -4.92
C GLY A 86 -29.79 -5.72 -5.44
N SER A 87 -30.76 -4.94 -5.91
CA SER A 87 -30.53 -3.59 -6.43
C SER A 87 -30.04 -2.62 -5.34
N ILE A 88 -30.58 -2.72 -4.12
CA ILE A 88 -30.10 -1.94 -2.96
C ILE A 88 -28.63 -2.27 -2.66
N GLU A 89 -28.29 -3.55 -2.57
CA GLU A 89 -26.91 -3.96 -2.24
C GLU A 89 -25.91 -3.53 -3.33
N LEU A 90 -26.29 -3.62 -4.61
CA LEU A 90 -25.46 -3.14 -5.71
C LEU A 90 -25.26 -1.61 -5.65
N ARG A 91 -26.30 -0.85 -5.32
CA ARG A 91 -26.21 0.61 -5.16
C ARG A 91 -25.25 1.01 -4.06
N LYS A 92 -25.39 0.42 -2.86
CA LYS A 92 -24.45 0.65 -1.76
C LYS A 92 -23.03 0.28 -2.14
N TYR A 93 -22.85 -0.85 -2.84
CA TYR A 93 -21.55 -1.31 -3.32
C TYR A 93 -20.93 -0.31 -4.31
N MET A 94 -21.68 0.15 -5.32
CA MET A 94 -21.18 1.12 -6.30
C MET A 94 -20.90 2.48 -5.67
N PHE A 95 -21.76 2.98 -4.77
CA PHE A 95 -21.49 4.22 -4.04
C PHE A 95 -20.20 4.13 -3.20
N SER A 96 -20.03 3.04 -2.46
CA SER A 96 -18.79 2.78 -1.69
C SER A 96 -17.55 2.71 -2.58
N MET A 97 -17.71 2.28 -3.84
CA MET A 97 -16.62 2.28 -4.81
C MET A 97 -16.22 3.70 -5.21
N VAL A 98 -17.19 4.61 -5.37
CA VAL A 98 -16.92 6.04 -5.67
C VAL A 98 -16.20 6.71 -4.49
N GLU A 99 -16.67 6.50 -3.25
CA GLU A 99 -16.00 6.98 -2.04
C GLU A 99 -14.53 6.54 -1.99
N GLU A 100 -14.29 5.26 -2.31
CA GLU A 100 -12.95 4.71 -2.25
C GLU A 100 -12.03 5.19 -3.39
N ILE A 101 -12.57 5.43 -4.60
CA ILE A 101 -11.82 6.08 -5.69
C ILE A 101 -11.40 7.49 -5.23
N HIS A 102 -12.33 8.25 -4.65
CA HIS A 102 -12.06 9.60 -4.14
C HIS A 102 -11.00 9.60 -3.06
N ARG A 103 -11.16 8.75 -2.03
CA ARG A 103 -10.15 8.56 -0.97
C ARG A 103 -8.77 8.25 -1.55
N PHE A 104 -8.66 7.28 -2.47
CA PHE A 104 -7.36 6.90 -3.02
C PHE A 104 -6.73 7.98 -3.90
N ALA A 105 -7.53 8.72 -4.68
CA ALA A 105 -7.04 9.84 -5.48
C ALA A 105 -6.53 10.99 -4.61
N TYR A 106 -7.25 11.28 -3.52
CA TYR A 106 -6.86 12.26 -2.52
C TYR A 106 -5.57 11.86 -1.80
N GLU A 107 -5.55 10.66 -1.21
CA GLU A 107 -4.37 10.17 -0.50
C GLU A 107 -3.16 10.12 -1.44
N ALA A 108 -3.31 9.73 -2.71
CA ALA A 108 -2.21 9.76 -3.67
C ALA A 108 -1.70 11.19 -3.98
N SER A 109 -2.61 12.17 -4.07
CA SER A 109 -2.23 13.58 -4.25
C SER A 109 -1.47 14.11 -3.04
N PHE A 110 -1.92 13.75 -1.83
CA PHE A 110 -1.25 14.08 -0.58
C PHE A 110 0.17 13.49 -0.51
N GLU A 111 0.34 12.23 -0.89
CA GLU A 111 1.65 11.57 -0.94
C GLU A 111 2.63 12.27 -1.88
N CYS A 112 2.14 12.82 -2.99
CA CYS A 112 2.97 13.60 -3.91
C CYS A 112 3.45 14.92 -3.28
N ILE A 113 2.62 15.56 -2.45
CA ILE A 113 3.01 16.76 -1.69
C ILE A 113 4.04 16.41 -0.63
N MET A 114 3.76 15.37 0.17
CA MET A 114 4.69 14.90 1.21
C MET A 114 6.05 14.48 0.64
N TYR A 115 6.05 13.88 -0.55
CA TYR A 115 7.28 13.61 -1.29
C TYR A 115 8.07 14.90 -1.56
N CYS A 116 7.42 15.98 -2.01
CA CYS A 116 8.08 17.25 -2.29
C CYS A 116 8.63 17.91 -1.01
N ASP A 117 7.85 17.92 0.06
CA ASP A 117 8.24 18.56 1.32
C ASP A 117 9.42 17.84 1.98
N LEU A 118 9.44 16.50 1.90
CA LEU A 118 10.57 15.70 2.38
C LEU A 118 11.76 15.71 1.43
N PHE A 119 11.55 15.98 0.15
CA PHE A 119 12.66 16.23 -0.75
C PHE A 119 13.42 17.48 -0.33
N GLU A 120 12.71 18.55 0.04
CA GLU A 120 13.29 19.85 0.41
C GLU A 120 13.81 19.88 1.86
N SER A 121 13.13 19.20 2.79
CA SER A 121 13.47 19.15 4.22
C SER A 121 13.40 17.72 4.74
N VAL A 122 14.55 17.09 4.92
CA VAL A 122 14.60 15.68 5.32
C VAL A 122 14.68 15.54 6.84
N ASP A 123 13.78 14.75 7.41
CA ASP A 123 14.08 13.97 8.61
C ASP A 123 14.23 12.48 8.26
N ARG A 124 15.48 12.02 8.05
CA ARG A 124 15.79 10.61 7.73
C ARG A 124 15.40 9.66 8.88
N ARG A 125 15.03 10.18 10.05
CA ARG A 125 14.52 9.39 11.17
C ARG A 125 13.03 9.06 11.06
N PHE A 126 12.32 9.65 10.08
CA PHE A 126 10.86 9.64 9.97
C PHE A 126 10.34 8.75 8.84
N PHE A 127 10.55 9.09 7.56
CA PHE A 127 10.10 8.30 6.39
C PHE A 127 11.03 8.50 5.18
N SER A 128 11.19 7.49 4.33
CA SER A 128 11.98 7.62 3.08
C SER A 128 11.18 8.38 2.00
N ASP A 129 11.84 9.06 1.07
CA ASP A 129 11.18 9.63 -0.12
C ASP A 129 10.43 8.56 -0.94
N ARG A 130 11.01 7.35 -1.01
CA ARG A 130 10.40 6.18 -1.62
C ARG A 130 9.15 5.71 -0.89
N PHE A 131 8.96 6.04 0.39
CA PHE A 131 7.76 5.70 1.16
C PHE A 131 6.52 6.27 0.49
N PHE A 132 6.55 7.58 0.23
CA PHE A 132 5.38 8.32 -0.27
C PHE A 132 5.10 8.00 -1.73
N GLN A 133 6.14 7.99 -2.55
CA GLN A 133 6.05 7.57 -3.95
C GLN A 133 5.42 6.18 -4.08
N ARG A 134 5.89 5.19 -3.30
CA ARG A 134 5.35 3.83 -3.35
C ARG A 134 3.88 3.80 -2.97
N ASN A 135 3.50 4.51 -1.92
CA ASN A 135 2.11 4.53 -1.49
C ASN A 135 1.20 5.18 -2.54
N ALA A 136 1.64 6.29 -3.14
CA ALA A 136 0.94 6.94 -4.26
C ALA A 136 0.74 5.97 -5.43
N VAL A 137 1.76 5.20 -5.82
CA VAL A 137 1.66 4.17 -6.88
C VAL A 137 0.54 3.17 -6.59
N TYR A 138 0.50 2.59 -5.39
CA TYR A 138 -0.53 1.59 -5.06
C TYR A 138 -1.93 2.21 -5.03
N LYS A 139 -2.07 3.44 -4.50
CA LYS A 139 -3.35 4.16 -4.43
C LYS A 139 -3.88 4.53 -5.81
N VAL A 140 -3.02 5.04 -6.71
CA VAL A 140 -3.39 5.34 -8.10
C VAL A 140 -3.84 4.07 -8.84
N ILE A 141 -3.10 2.96 -8.72
CA ILE A 141 -3.49 1.69 -9.35
C ILE A 141 -4.82 1.20 -8.79
N GLY A 142 -5.00 1.23 -7.46
CA GLY A 142 -6.24 0.83 -6.81
C GLY A 142 -7.44 1.68 -7.22
N ALA A 143 -7.25 2.99 -7.41
CA ALA A 143 -8.29 3.90 -7.88
C ALA A 143 -8.70 3.57 -9.32
N TRP A 144 -7.75 3.40 -10.23
CA TRP A 144 -8.04 3.00 -11.62
C TRP A 144 -8.71 1.63 -11.71
N GLU A 145 -8.31 0.68 -10.85
CA GLU A 145 -8.98 -0.61 -10.75
C GLU A 145 -10.47 -0.47 -10.45
N LYS A 146 -10.80 0.41 -9.51
CA LYS A 146 -12.17 0.69 -9.07
C LYS A 146 -12.94 1.49 -10.10
N VAL A 147 -12.36 2.52 -10.73
CA VAL A 147 -12.97 3.27 -11.84
C VAL A 147 -13.41 2.32 -12.96
N ILE A 148 -12.53 1.41 -13.39
CA ILE A 148 -12.86 0.46 -14.47
C ILE A 148 -13.95 -0.53 -14.03
N ARG A 149 -13.92 -1.02 -12.79
CA ARG A 149 -14.96 -1.91 -12.26
C ARG A 149 -16.31 -1.20 -12.16
N PHE A 150 -16.34 0.04 -11.67
CA PHE A 150 -17.54 0.87 -11.60
C PHE A 150 -18.20 0.96 -12.97
N HIS A 151 -17.43 1.35 -13.98
CA HIS A 151 -17.92 1.47 -15.36
C HIS A 151 -18.37 0.11 -15.92
N ALA A 152 -17.65 -0.98 -15.63
CA ALA A 152 -18.05 -2.31 -16.07
C ALA A 152 -19.43 -2.72 -15.51
N ILE A 153 -19.69 -2.41 -14.24
CA ILE A 153 -20.98 -2.68 -13.61
C ILE A 153 -22.06 -1.76 -14.21
N TYR A 154 -21.78 -0.47 -14.32
CA TYR A 154 -22.71 0.53 -14.88
C TYR A 154 -23.17 0.18 -16.30
N PHE A 155 -22.23 -0.13 -17.19
CA PHE A 155 -22.52 -0.50 -18.58
C PHE A 155 -22.95 -1.97 -18.76
N GLY A 156 -23.28 -2.67 -17.66
CA GLY A 156 -23.86 -4.00 -17.71
C GLY A 156 -22.94 -5.08 -18.28
N ILE A 157 -21.61 -4.92 -18.17
CA ILE A 157 -20.66 -5.93 -18.62
C ILE A 157 -20.83 -7.20 -17.79
N GLU A 158 -21.16 -8.30 -18.45
CA GLU A 158 -21.24 -9.61 -17.79
C GLU A 158 -19.86 -10.02 -17.25
N LEU A 159 -19.80 -10.12 -15.93
CA LEU A 159 -18.66 -10.66 -15.22
C LEU A 159 -18.64 -12.18 -15.38
N ASN A 160 -17.45 -12.74 -15.55
CA ASN A 160 -17.26 -14.18 -15.58
C ASN A 160 -17.38 -14.75 -14.16
N GLU A 161 -18.07 -15.87 -14.00
CA GLU A 161 -18.14 -16.61 -12.73
C GLU A 161 -16.74 -16.94 -12.19
N ASN A 162 -15.81 -17.29 -13.08
CA ASN A 162 -14.39 -17.37 -12.74
C ASN A 162 -13.80 -15.96 -12.61
N LYS A 163 -13.76 -15.48 -11.37
CA LYS A 163 -13.25 -14.15 -11.00
C LYS A 163 -11.84 -13.83 -11.53
N LYS A 164 -10.98 -14.84 -11.70
CA LYS A 164 -9.63 -14.65 -12.27
C LYS A 164 -9.67 -14.16 -13.71
N LYS A 165 -10.77 -14.38 -14.44
CA LYS A 165 -10.98 -13.89 -15.80
C LYS A 165 -11.49 -12.45 -15.85
N ASN A 166 -11.96 -11.88 -14.74
CA ASN A 166 -12.42 -10.48 -14.65
C ASN A 166 -11.26 -9.51 -14.40
N THR A 167 -10.16 -9.67 -15.12
CA THR A 167 -9.00 -8.77 -15.03
C THR A 167 -9.34 -7.41 -15.63
N LEU A 168 -8.67 -6.35 -15.19
CA LEU A 168 -8.86 -5.01 -15.74
C LEU A 168 -8.69 -4.96 -17.26
N LEU A 169 -7.73 -5.71 -17.80
CA LEU A 169 -7.50 -5.79 -19.23
C LEU A 169 -8.73 -6.35 -19.95
N HIS A 170 -9.32 -7.43 -19.44
CA HIS A 170 -10.52 -8.01 -20.03
C HIS A 170 -11.74 -7.11 -19.89
N LEU A 171 -11.94 -6.50 -18.71
CA LEU A 171 -13.04 -5.57 -18.47
C LEU A 171 -12.92 -4.34 -19.40
N SER A 172 -11.73 -3.76 -19.52
CA SER A 172 -11.46 -2.63 -20.42
C SER A 172 -11.74 -2.97 -21.89
N LYS A 173 -11.39 -4.17 -22.35
CA LYS A 173 -11.68 -4.63 -23.72
C LYS A 173 -13.18 -4.76 -23.96
N LYS A 174 -13.94 -5.29 -22.99
CA LYS A 174 -15.40 -5.41 -23.08
C LYS A 174 -16.07 -4.03 -23.06
N LEU A 175 -15.63 -3.14 -22.16
CA LEU A 175 -16.08 -1.75 -22.08
C LEU A 175 -15.84 -0.97 -23.37
N GLY A 176 -14.75 -1.25 -24.09
CA GLY A 176 -14.51 -0.66 -25.41
C GLY A 176 -15.58 -0.98 -26.47
N LYS A 177 -16.55 -1.84 -26.17
CA LYS A 177 -17.70 -2.15 -27.05
C LYS A 177 -19.00 -1.47 -26.60
N THR A 178 -18.98 -0.64 -25.56
CA THR A 178 -20.16 0.05 -25.03
C THR A 178 -20.04 1.57 -25.19
N ASP A 179 -21.07 2.30 -24.74
CA ASP A 179 -21.06 3.77 -24.67
C ASP A 179 -20.02 4.34 -23.69
N TYR A 180 -19.30 3.49 -22.96
CA TYR A 180 -18.11 3.87 -22.19
C TYR A 180 -17.14 4.75 -22.99
N LYS A 181 -17.00 4.51 -24.30
CA LYS A 181 -16.15 5.32 -25.18
C LYS A 181 -16.51 6.82 -25.22
N LYS A 182 -17.74 7.18 -24.84
CA LYS A 182 -18.23 8.56 -24.82
C LYS A 182 -17.96 9.27 -23.49
N THR A 183 -17.56 8.54 -22.44
CA THR A 183 -17.39 9.12 -21.10
C THR A 183 -16.09 9.91 -20.96
N THR A 184 -16.05 10.80 -19.97
CA THR A 184 -14.83 11.54 -19.61
C THR A 184 -13.73 10.57 -19.19
N THR A 185 -14.09 9.53 -18.44
CA THR A 185 -13.16 8.48 -18.02
C THR A 185 -12.42 7.83 -19.18
N PHE A 186 -13.11 7.50 -20.28
CA PHE A 186 -12.44 6.90 -21.45
C PHE A 186 -11.42 7.86 -22.07
N LYS A 187 -11.76 9.14 -22.21
CA LYS A 187 -10.87 10.17 -22.77
C LYS A 187 -9.61 10.36 -21.92
N GLU A 188 -9.78 10.51 -20.62
CA GLU A 188 -8.67 10.67 -19.66
C GLU A 188 -7.76 9.43 -19.66
N LEU A 189 -8.34 8.23 -19.61
CA LEU A 189 -7.58 6.99 -19.65
C LEU A 189 -6.79 6.81 -20.96
N TYR A 190 -7.38 7.17 -22.10
CA TYR A 190 -6.68 7.12 -23.40
C TYR A 190 -5.53 8.12 -23.45
N SER A 191 -5.73 9.34 -22.94
CA SER A 191 -4.70 10.38 -22.84
C SER A 191 -3.49 9.94 -22.00
N LEU A 192 -3.73 9.34 -20.82
CA LEU A 192 -2.64 8.82 -19.98
C LEU A 192 -1.90 7.65 -20.63
N LYS A 193 -2.63 6.78 -21.36
CA LYS A 193 -2.03 5.66 -22.09
C LYS A 193 -1.16 6.12 -23.26
N SER A 194 -1.62 7.09 -24.05
CA SER A 194 -0.86 7.60 -25.19
C SER A 194 0.44 8.28 -24.75
N LYS A 195 0.46 8.88 -23.57
CA LYS A 195 1.66 9.44 -22.92
C LYS A 195 2.57 8.40 -22.24
N GLY A 196 2.18 7.13 -22.21
CA GLY A 196 2.96 6.05 -21.58
C GLY A 196 2.94 6.03 -20.05
N LEU A 197 2.14 6.87 -19.39
CA LEU A 197 2.17 7.05 -17.93
C LEU A 197 1.69 5.81 -17.16
N PHE A 198 0.70 5.08 -17.69
CA PHE A 198 0.27 3.80 -17.12
C PHE A 198 1.39 2.74 -17.10
N LYS A 199 2.21 2.70 -18.15
CA LYS A 199 3.34 1.76 -18.22
C LYS A 199 4.38 2.11 -17.16
N GLN A 200 4.69 3.40 -17.01
CA GLN A 200 5.63 3.89 -16.01
C GLN A 200 5.21 3.52 -14.58
N ILE A 201 3.93 3.66 -14.23
CA ILE A 201 3.42 3.30 -12.90
C ILE A 201 3.42 1.77 -12.69
N ASP A 202 3.00 0.97 -13.67
CA ASP A 202 2.98 -0.50 -13.53
C ASP A 202 4.39 -1.10 -13.43
N ASP A 203 5.35 -0.61 -14.23
CA ASP A 203 6.75 -1.03 -14.15
C ASP A 203 7.36 -0.63 -12.80
N THR A 204 6.97 0.53 -12.27
CA THR A 204 7.39 1.00 -10.94
C THR A 204 6.84 0.09 -9.83
N ARG A 205 5.54 -0.25 -9.85
CA ARG A 205 4.94 -1.20 -8.91
C ARG A 205 5.67 -2.54 -8.91
N LYS A 206 5.88 -3.13 -10.10
CA LYS A 206 6.58 -4.43 -10.24
C LYS A 206 8.00 -4.36 -9.67
N SER A 207 8.68 -3.22 -9.81
CA SER A 207 10.02 -3.03 -9.23
C SER A 207 9.98 -3.06 -7.70
N TYR A 208 8.96 -2.48 -7.07
CA TYR A 208 8.82 -2.47 -5.61
C TYR A 208 8.42 -3.82 -5.02
N ASP A 209 7.52 -4.54 -5.70
CA ASP A 209 7.05 -5.86 -5.26
C ASP A 209 8.21 -6.88 -5.31
N HIS A 210 8.99 -6.93 -6.39
CA HIS A 210 9.90 -8.05 -6.64
C HIS A 210 11.40 -7.70 -6.70
N LYS A 211 11.80 -6.45 -6.99
CA LYS A 211 13.22 -6.05 -7.12
C LYS A 211 13.72 -5.30 -5.88
N LEU A 212 15.04 -5.07 -5.80
CA LEU A 212 15.64 -4.30 -4.70
C LEU A 212 15.13 -2.85 -4.71
N SER A 213 14.44 -2.47 -3.63
CA SER A 213 13.70 -1.21 -3.57
C SER A 213 14.57 0.00 -3.33
N TYR A 214 15.75 -0.17 -2.72
CA TYR A 214 16.62 0.93 -2.25
C TYR A 214 17.96 1.03 -3.00
N GLU A 215 18.29 -0.01 -3.79
CA GLU A 215 19.58 -0.16 -4.48
C GLU A 215 19.48 -0.20 -6.01
N SER A 216 18.28 -0.35 -6.56
CA SER A 216 18.11 -0.20 -8.01
C SER A 216 18.49 1.23 -8.37
N GLY A 217 19.63 1.39 -9.06
CA GLY A 217 20.31 2.65 -9.41
C GLY A 217 19.51 3.59 -10.31
N LYS A 218 18.27 3.88 -9.92
CA LYS A 218 17.43 4.92 -10.47
C LYS A 218 17.96 6.24 -9.94
N SER A 219 18.19 7.18 -10.85
CA SER A 219 18.54 8.54 -10.49
C SER A 219 17.38 9.17 -9.71
N ILE A 220 17.66 10.17 -8.88
CA ILE A 220 16.60 10.96 -8.25
C ILE A 220 15.62 11.51 -9.29
N SER A 221 16.13 11.92 -10.46
CA SER A 221 15.30 12.42 -11.55
C SER A 221 14.26 11.40 -12.00
N ASP A 222 14.59 10.11 -12.03
CA ASP A 222 13.64 9.07 -12.38
C ASP A 222 12.53 8.96 -11.32
N ILE A 223 12.89 9.12 -10.05
CA ILE A 223 11.95 9.08 -8.92
C ILE A 223 10.99 10.27 -9.01
N SER A 224 11.49 11.49 -9.18
CA SER A 224 10.66 12.69 -9.28
C SER A 224 9.77 12.69 -10.53
N ASN A 225 10.27 12.17 -11.66
CA ASN A 225 9.46 11.99 -12.87
C ASN A 225 8.31 10.98 -12.68
N ILE A 226 8.49 9.95 -11.86
CA ILE A 226 7.40 9.03 -11.48
C ILE A 226 6.37 9.78 -10.63
N VAL A 227 6.79 10.63 -9.70
CA VAL A 227 5.86 11.41 -8.87
C VAL A 227 5.08 12.44 -9.71
N LEU A 228 5.71 13.06 -10.70
CA LEU A 228 5.01 13.88 -11.68
C LEU A 228 4.01 13.07 -12.52
N ALA A 229 4.35 11.85 -12.93
CA ALA A 229 3.37 10.98 -13.57
C ALA A 229 2.19 10.68 -12.63
N LEU A 230 2.44 10.46 -11.34
CA LEU A 230 1.40 10.23 -10.34
C LEU A 230 0.47 11.44 -10.18
N SER A 231 0.99 12.68 -10.16
CA SER A 231 0.16 13.89 -10.06
C SER A 231 -0.79 14.01 -11.25
N HIS A 232 -0.30 13.75 -12.48
CA HIS A 232 -1.14 13.72 -13.67
C HIS A 232 -2.24 12.64 -13.61
N HIS A 233 -1.90 11.44 -13.11
CA HIS A 233 -2.89 10.39 -12.89
C HIS A 233 -3.96 10.83 -11.88
N CYS A 234 -3.56 11.51 -10.80
CA CYS A 234 -4.51 12.04 -9.82
C CYS A 234 -5.44 13.08 -10.45
N SER A 235 -4.94 14.03 -11.24
CA SER A 235 -5.79 15.02 -11.90
C SER A 235 -6.82 14.39 -12.84
N SER A 236 -6.46 13.35 -13.57
CA SER A 236 -7.41 12.57 -14.36
C SER A 236 -8.41 11.81 -13.48
N LEU A 237 -7.98 11.21 -12.35
CA LEU A 237 -8.87 10.51 -11.43
C LEU A 237 -9.93 11.42 -10.82
N TYR A 238 -9.59 12.68 -10.48
CA TYR A 238 -10.57 13.66 -9.99
C TYR A 238 -11.70 13.91 -11.00
N LYS A 239 -11.38 14.05 -12.28
CA LYS A 239 -12.40 14.15 -13.35
C LYS A 239 -13.21 12.86 -13.51
N CYS A 240 -12.56 11.70 -13.35
CA CYS A 240 -13.25 10.42 -13.39
C CYS A 240 -14.21 10.24 -12.20
N ILE A 241 -13.93 10.83 -11.03
CA ILE A 241 -14.80 10.80 -9.86
C ILE A 241 -16.09 11.55 -10.16
N GLU A 242 -15.99 12.77 -10.69
CA GLU A 242 -17.14 13.57 -11.16
C GLU A 242 -17.99 12.76 -12.17
N ASP A 243 -17.34 12.15 -13.19
CA ASP A 243 -18.00 11.28 -14.18
C ASP A 243 -18.69 10.06 -13.52
N CYS A 244 -18.07 9.42 -12.51
CA CYS A 244 -18.69 8.31 -11.78
C CYS A 244 -19.92 8.76 -10.97
N ILE A 245 -19.86 9.93 -10.32
CA ILE A 245 -20.98 10.51 -9.56
C ILE A 245 -22.16 10.77 -10.50
N ASP A 246 -21.90 11.45 -11.63
CA ASP A 246 -22.91 11.74 -12.65
C ASP A 246 -23.58 10.48 -13.18
N LEU A 247 -22.79 9.45 -13.50
CA LEU A 247 -23.31 8.17 -13.99
C LEU A 247 -24.15 7.48 -12.91
N PHE A 248 -23.67 7.46 -11.66
CA PHE A 248 -24.38 6.86 -10.53
C PHE A 248 -25.77 7.50 -10.33
N GLN A 249 -25.87 8.83 -10.45
CA GLN A 249 -27.13 9.57 -10.31
C GLN A 249 -28.11 9.34 -11.48
N LYS A 250 -27.62 9.16 -12.70
CA LYS A 250 -28.48 9.06 -13.91
C LYS A 250 -29.36 7.82 -13.93
N SER A 251 -28.79 6.64 -13.71
CA SER A 251 -29.53 5.39 -13.76
C SER A 251 -28.73 4.24 -13.17
N MET A 252 -29.40 3.34 -12.47
CA MET A 252 -28.78 2.13 -11.92
C MET A 252 -29.59 0.91 -12.33
N ARG A 253 -28.88 -0.14 -12.76
CA ARG A 253 -29.48 -1.38 -13.21
C ARG A 253 -30.22 -2.07 -12.07
N ILE A 254 -31.42 -2.57 -12.35
CA ILE A 254 -32.15 -3.47 -11.45
C ILE A 254 -31.49 -4.85 -11.52
N VAL A 255 -31.08 -5.39 -10.37
CA VAL A 255 -30.43 -6.70 -10.27
C VAL A 255 -31.05 -7.57 -9.18
N SER A 256 -31.03 -8.88 -9.41
CA SER A 256 -31.51 -9.87 -8.44
C SER A 256 -30.48 -10.09 -7.32
N GLU A 257 -30.95 -10.61 -6.19
CA GLU A 257 -30.06 -11.02 -5.10
C GLU A 257 -29.06 -12.12 -5.52
N LYS A 258 -29.47 -13.02 -6.43
CA LYS A 258 -28.58 -14.03 -7.00
C LYS A 258 -27.37 -13.40 -7.69
N PHE A 259 -27.60 -12.39 -8.54
CA PHE A 259 -26.51 -11.65 -9.20
C PHE A 259 -25.52 -11.06 -8.19
N VAL A 260 -26.03 -10.44 -7.14
CA VAL A 260 -25.20 -9.87 -6.06
C VAL A 260 -24.36 -10.95 -5.36
N ASN A 261 -24.95 -12.12 -5.08
CA ASN A 261 -24.25 -13.22 -4.41
C ASN A 261 -23.18 -13.86 -5.30
N ASP A 262 -23.52 -14.16 -6.56
CA ASP A 262 -22.63 -14.83 -7.51
C ASP A 262 -21.36 -13.99 -7.76
N PHE A 263 -21.52 -12.68 -7.83
CA PHE A 263 -20.42 -11.74 -8.06
C PHE A 263 -19.85 -11.09 -6.79
N GLN A 264 -20.39 -11.40 -5.61
CA GLN A 264 -19.98 -10.87 -4.31
C GLN A 264 -20.01 -9.34 -4.21
N PHE A 265 -21.05 -8.71 -4.75
CA PHE A 265 -21.32 -7.28 -4.57
C PHE A 265 -21.97 -6.98 -3.22
N LYS A 266 -21.42 -7.55 -2.14
CA LYS A 266 -21.91 -7.36 -0.78
C LYS A 266 -20.88 -6.63 0.05
N LEU A 267 -21.36 -5.63 0.78
CA LEU A 267 -20.56 -4.92 1.76
C LEU A 267 -20.47 -5.76 3.04
N PRO A 268 -19.37 -5.64 3.81
CA PRO A 268 -19.25 -6.33 5.10
C PRO A 268 -20.37 -5.90 6.06
N VAL A 269 -21.08 -6.86 6.66
CA VAL A 269 -22.13 -6.60 7.65
C VAL A 269 -21.54 -6.63 9.06
N ALA A 270 -21.72 -5.54 9.82
CA ALA A 270 -21.23 -5.46 11.19
C ALA A 270 -21.98 -6.41 12.14
N ASN A 271 -21.26 -7.30 12.83
CA ASN A 271 -21.82 -8.13 13.90
C ASN A 271 -21.75 -7.40 15.25
N LYS A 272 -22.83 -6.73 15.64
CA LYS A 272 -22.92 -5.92 16.88
C LYS A 272 -22.65 -6.70 18.18
N LYS A 273 -22.96 -8.00 18.24
CA LYS A 273 -22.73 -8.83 19.46
C LYS A 273 -21.24 -9.19 19.62
N LEU A 274 -20.60 -9.62 18.53
CA LEU A 274 -19.16 -9.89 18.51
C LEU A 274 -18.36 -8.62 18.82
N TYR A 275 -18.86 -7.47 18.36
CA TYR A 275 -18.27 -6.16 18.57
C TYR A 275 -18.16 -5.77 20.06
N LYS A 276 -19.25 -5.84 20.84
CA LYS A 276 -19.22 -5.48 22.28
C LYS A 276 -18.19 -6.29 23.08
N LYS A 277 -17.97 -7.55 22.71
CA LYS A 277 -16.95 -8.39 23.36
C LYS A 277 -15.52 -7.99 22.97
N LYS A 278 -15.33 -7.57 21.72
CA LYS A 278 -14.02 -7.16 21.18
C LYS A 278 -13.60 -5.76 21.62
N SER A 279 -14.53 -4.81 21.73
CA SER A 279 -14.24 -3.44 22.17
C SER A 279 -13.58 -3.42 23.57
N VAL A 280 -14.12 -4.21 24.51
CA VAL A 280 -13.56 -4.38 25.86
C VAL A 280 -12.15 -4.98 25.86
N GLN A 281 -11.83 -5.84 24.87
CA GLN A 281 -10.51 -6.46 24.76
C GLN A 281 -9.48 -5.54 24.11
N VAL A 282 -9.91 -4.71 23.16
CA VAL A 282 -9.06 -3.76 22.44
C VAL A 282 -8.67 -2.58 23.33
N GLN A 283 -9.61 -1.98 24.06
CA GLN A 283 -9.33 -0.87 24.98
C GLN A 283 -8.34 -1.25 26.10
N LYS A 284 -8.28 -2.54 26.47
CA LYS A 284 -7.31 -3.04 27.47
C LYS A 284 -5.90 -3.30 26.90
N LYS A 285 -5.72 -3.29 25.58
CA LYS A 285 -4.49 -3.74 24.90
C LYS A 285 -3.67 -2.64 24.24
N VAL A 286 -4.19 -1.44 24.05
CA VAL A 286 -3.41 -0.32 23.50
C VAL A 286 -2.35 0.09 24.52
N ASN A 287 -1.17 -0.53 24.41
CA ASN A 287 -0.04 -0.29 25.30
C ASN A 287 1.00 0.53 24.53
N LEU A 288 1.17 1.81 24.91
CA LEU A 288 2.18 2.70 24.32
C LEU A 288 3.58 2.07 24.35
N LYS A 289 3.87 1.31 25.41
CA LYS A 289 5.14 0.60 25.58
C LYS A 289 5.42 -0.41 24.46
N ASP A 290 4.40 -1.07 23.91
CA ASP A 290 4.60 -2.03 22.81
C ASP A 290 5.05 -1.33 21.53
N VAL A 291 4.59 -0.10 21.30
CA VAL A 291 5.03 0.72 20.14
C VAL A 291 6.41 1.29 20.36
N GLU A 292 6.71 1.78 21.55
CA GLU A 292 8.06 2.24 21.90
C GLU A 292 9.09 1.13 21.69
N LEU A 293 8.82 -0.07 22.22
CA LEU A 293 9.67 -1.25 22.03
C LEU A 293 9.79 -1.65 20.55
N PHE A 294 8.71 -1.56 19.78
CA PHE A 294 8.75 -1.84 18.35
C PHE A 294 9.60 -0.80 17.60
N GLN A 295 9.47 0.48 17.93
CA GLN A 295 10.29 1.55 17.35
C GLN A 295 11.77 1.34 17.66
N GLU A 296 12.12 1.11 18.92
CA GLU A 296 13.50 0.87 19.35
C GLU A 296 14.10 -0.33 18.61
N LYS A 297 13.38 -1.46 18.58
CA LYS A 297 13.80 -2.66 17.86
C LYS A 297 14.00 -2.39 16.36
N SER A 298 13.14 -1.57 15.75
CA SER A 298 13.25 -1.23 14.32
C SER A 298 14.51 -0.42 14.01
N ILE A 299 14.88 0.53 14.86
CA ILE A 299 16.08 1.34 14.72
C ILE A 299 17.32 0.46 14.88
N ASN A 300 17.36 -0.35 15.93
CA ASN A 300 18.48 -1.27 16.18
C ASN A 300 18.68 -2.25 15.03
N SER A 301 17.58 -2.80 14.49
CA SER A 301 17.62 -3.72 13.35
C SER A 301 18.10 -3.01 12.07
N LEU A 302 17.68 -1.78 11.82
CA LEU A 302 18.15 -1.00 10.67
C LEU A 302 19.68 -0.87 10.68
N PHE A 303 20.27 -0.45 11.82
CA PHE A 303 21.72 -0.33 11.95
C PHE A 303 22.45 -1.68 11.88
N LYS A 304 21.90 -2.72 12.52
CA LYS A 304 22.48 -4.08 12.46
C LYS A 304 22.62 -4.55 11.01
N TYR A 305 21.54 -4.49 10.24
CA TYR A 305 21.52 -5.04 8.88
C TYR A 305 22.22 -4.13 7.86
N GLU A 306 22.28 -2.81 8.08
CA GLU A 306 23.16 -1.92 7.31
C GLU A 306 24.64 -2.32 7.50
N ALA A 307 25.05 -2.61 8.74
CA ALA A 307 26.42 -3.05 9.03
C ALA A 307 26.73 -4.43 8.45
N ARG A 308 25.81 -5.40 8.60
CA ARG A 308 25.96 -6.74 7.99
C ARG A 308 26.12 -6.67 6.47
N LEU A 309 25.34 -5.82 5.81
CA LEU A 309 25.42 -5.63 4.37
C LEU A 309 26.79 -5.10 3.93
N LYS A 310 27.32 -4.09 4.62
CA LYS A 310 28.67 -3.56 4.34
C LYS A 310 29.76 -4.61 4.55
N GLU A 311 29.62 -5.42 5.59
CA GLU A 311 30.52 -6.53 5.86
C GLU A 311 30.45 -7.57 4.73
N ALA A 312 29.26 -8.01 4.34
CA ALA A 312 29.06 -8.98 3.26
C ALA A 312 29.64 -8.50 1.92
N LEU A 313 29.50 -7.21 1.60
CA LEU A 313 30.09 -6.60 0.40
C LEU A 313 31.63 -6.64 0.39
N SER A 314 32.26 -6.71 1.56
CA SER A 314 33.72 -6.80 1.71
C SER A 314 34.25 -8.24 1.68
N TRP A 315 33.38 -9.25 1.68
CA TRP A 315 33.80 -10.65 1.66
C TRP A 315 34.41 -11.03 0.30
N ASN A 316 35.61 -11.60 0.34
CA ASN A 316 36.34 -12.04 -0.85
C ASN A 316 35.74 -13.30 -1.49
N ILE A 317 35.03 -14.11 -0.69
CA ILE A 317 34.42 -15.38 -1.11
C ILE A 317 32.97 -15.12 -1.54
N LYS A 318 32.73 -15.17 -2.85
CA LYS A 318 31.40 -14.93 -3.47
C LYS A 318 30.69 -16.21 -3.95
N TYR A 319 31.07 -17.37 -3.42
CA TYR A 319 30.72 -18.68 -3.97
C TYR A 319 29.25 -19.14 -3.79
N SER A 320 28.32 -18.27 -3.39
CA SER A 320 26.91 -18.63 -3.34
C SER A 320 26.17 -18.21 -4.61
N ALA A 321 25.24 -19.04 -5.06
CA ALA A 321 24.29 -18.72 -6.13
C ALA A 321 22.88 -18.63 -5.52
N PRO A 322 22.35 -17.43 -5.21
CA PRO A 322 22.90 -16.10 -5.49
C PRO A 322 23.95 -15.64 -4.46
N PRO A 323 24.72 -14.58 -4.76
CA PRO A 323 25.74 -14.03 -3.85
C PRO A 323 25.13 -13.63 -2.49
N ILE A 324 25.83 -13.91 -1.39
CA ILE A 324 25.32 -13.67 -0.02
C ILE A 324 24.97 -12.19 0.20
N GLU A 325 25.73 -11.27 -0.42
CA GLU A 325 25.44 -9.84 -0.39
C GLU A 325 24.03 -9.52 -0.93
N LEU A 326 23.54 -10.27 -1.93
CA LEU A 326 22.20 -10.09 -2.47
C LEU A 326 21.11 -10.43 -1.44
N LEU A 327 21.33 -11.50 -0.67
CA LEU A 327 20.43 -11.87 0.43
C LEU A 327 20.44 -10.80 1.53
N TYR A 328 21.61 -10.28 1.89
CA TYR A 328 21.70 -9.17 2.84
C TYR A 328 21.05 -7.87 2.34
N PHE A 329 21.13 -7.57 1.05
CA PHE A 329 20.38 -6.44 0.48
C PHE A 329 18.87 -6.59 0.67
N ARG A 330 18.35 -7.81 0.46
CA ARG A 330 16.93 -8.09 0.67
C ARG A 330 16.53 -8.03 2.15
N LEU A 331 17.37 -8.56 3.04
CA LEU A 331 17.15 -8.46 4.49
C LEU A 331 17.17 -7.00 4.96
N PHE A 332 18.05 -6.17 4.42
CA PHE A 332 18.07 -4.72 4.69
C PHE A 332 16.79 -4.02 4.16
N ASP A 333 16.31 -4.34 2.95
CA ASP A 333 15.03 -3.81 2.45
C ASP A 333 13.85 -4.24 3.37
N VAL A 334 13.88 -5.46 3.91
CA VAL A 334 12.90 -5.91 4.91
C VAL A 334 12.96 -5.06 6.18
N THR A 335 14.14 -4.79 6.74
CA THR A 335 14.24 -3.99 7.97
C THR A 335 13.82 -2.54 7.77
N VAL A 336 14.13 -1.94 6.62
CA VAL A 336 13.63 -0.60 6.25
C VAL A 336 12.10 -0.58 6.25
N ARG A 337 11.44 -1.58 5.66
CA ARG A 337 9.96 -1.67 5.64
C ARG A 337 9.36 -1.82 7.03
N LEU A 338 10.00 -2.61 7.91
CA LEU A 338 9.55 -2.74 9.30
C LEU A 338 9.77 -1.45 10.10
N HIS A 339 10.82 -0.69 9.79
CA HIS A 339 11.03 0.64 10.36
C HIS A 339 9.93 1.62 9.93
N GLU A 340 9.64 1.70 8.63
CA GLU A 340 8.52 2.50 8.10
C GLU A 340 7.17 2.09 8.73
N SER A 341 6.97 0.79 8.94
CA SER A 341 5.80 0.25 9.64
C SER A 341 5.71 0.72 11.09
N ALA A 342 6.81 0.63 11.85
CA ALA A 342 6.86 1.05 13.25
C ALA A 342 6.60 2.56 13.41
N ARG A 343 7.18 3.38 12.52
CA ARG A 343 6.94 4.83 12.48
C ARG A 343 5.50 5.16 12.15
N SER A 344 4.93 4.48 11.16
CA SER A 344 3.51 4.66 10.81
C SER A 344 2.58 4.34 12.00
N LEU A 345 2.83 3.26 12.75
CA LEU A 345 2.00 2.94 13.91
C LEU A 345 2.12 3.98 15.03
N ALA A 346 3.30 4.56 15.23
CA ALA A 346 3.45 5.62 16.22
C ALA A 346 2.74 6.91 15.80
N GLN A 347 2.82 7.29 14.52
CA GLN A 347 2.08 8.44 14.00
C GLN A 347 0.57 8.22 14.08
N MET A 348 0.10 7.01 13.79
CA MET A 348 -1.29 6.62 13.99
C MET A 348 -1.72 6.86 15.45
N LEU A 349 -0.94 6.38 16.42
CA LEU A 349 -1.27 6.56 17.83
C LEU A 349 -1.22 8.02 18.26
N GLU A 350 -0.21 8.77 17.85
CA GLU A 350 -0.10 10.20 18.16
C GLU A 350 -1.32 10.96 17.66
N MET A 351 -1.69 10.76 16.39
CA MET A 351 -2.88 11.41 15.81
C MET A 351 -4.17 10.95 16.48
N TYR A 352 -4.28 9.66 16.81
CA TYR A 352 -5.42 9.13 17.52
C TYR A 352 -5.58 9.78 18.91
N THR A 353 -4.49 9.86 19.70
CA THR A 353 -4.48 10.52 21.00
C THR A 353 -4.84 12.00 20.90
N ILE A 354 -4.25 12.74 19.96
CA ILE A 354 -4.56 14.17 19.73
C ILE A 354 -6.04 14.35 19.36
N SER A 355 -6.60 13.47 18.52
CA SER A 355 -8.00 13.54 18.10
C SER A 355 -8.98 13.34 19.27
N ILE A 356 -8.64 12.44 20.22
CA ILE A 356 -9.42 12.25 21.44
C ILE A 356 -9.35 13.49 22.34
N GLU A 357 -8.15 14.05 22.50
CA GLU A 357 -7.92 15.18 23.42
C GLU A 357 -8.56 16.49 22.92
N ARG A 358 -8.64 16.69 21.60
CA ARG A 358 -9.11 17.94 20.99
C ARG A 358 -10.53 17.87 20.43
N TYR A 359 -11.19 16.71 20.46
CA TYR A 359 -12.52 16.45 19.86
C TYR A 359 -12.68 16.92 18.40
N ASN A 360 -11.58 17.16 17.70
CA ASN A 360 -11.52 17.61 16.31
C ASN A 360 -10.44 16.79 15.60
N ASP A 361 -10.70 16.42 14.34
CA ASP A 361 -9.68 15.78 13.50
C ASP A 361 -8.53 16.77 13.28
N PRO A 362 -7.25 16.40 13.51
CA PRO A 362 -6.13 17.30 13.25
C PRO A 362 -5.96 17.60 11.74
N ASP A 363 -6.77 18.52 11.21
CA ASP A 363 -6.77 19.00 9.82
C ASP A 363 -5.46 19.67 9.39
N LYS A 364 -4.58 20.03 10.34
CA LYS A 364 -3.32 20.73 10.05
C LYS A 364 -2.41 19.95 9.10
N TYR A 365 -2.52 18.62 9.07
CA TYR A 365 -1.73 17.76 8.17
C TYR A 365 -2.54 17.23 6.97
N TRP A 366 -3.85 17.46 6.91
CA TRP A 366 -4.78 16.83 5.96
C TRP A 366 -5.86 17.85 5.60
N LEU A 367 -5.63 18.63 4.54
CA LEU A 367 -6.39 19.86 4.28
C LEU A 367 -7.92 19.66 4.11
N TYR A 368 -8.45 18.49 3.68
CA TYR A 368 -9.89 18.35 3.37
C TYR A 368 -10.45 16.89 3.37
N PHE A 369 -10.13 16.04 4.35
CA PHE A 369 -10.83 14.75 4.49
C PHE A 369 -11.16 14.46 5.95
N GLU A 370 -12.44 14.60 6.32
CA GLU A 370 -12.90 14.42 7.69
C GLU A 370 -12.94 12.93 8.10
N GLY A 371 -12.38 12.63 9.27
CA GLY A 371 -12.88 11.60 10.17
C GLY A 371 -12.06 10.31 10.30
N LEU A 372 -10.89 10.17 9.65
CA LEU A 372 -10.15 8.89 9.64
C LEU A 372 -8.62 9.03 9.48
N ASN A 373 -8.03 10.19 9.78
CA ASN A 373 -6.65 10.51 9.40
C ASN A 373 -5.57 9.59 10.02
N TYR A 374 -5.79 9.06 11.23
CA TYR A 374 -4.87 8.07 11.82
C TYR A 374 -4.85 6.74 11.03
N ARG A 375 -5.97 6.36 10.39
CA ARG A 375 -6.09 5.08 9.67
C ARG A 375 -5.18 5.02 8.45
N TYR A 376 -4.94 6.15 7.80
CA TYR A 376 -3.99 6.23 6.70
C TYR A 376 -2.63 5.62 7.10
N PHE A 377 -2.15 5.94 8.30
CA PHE A 377 -0.89 5.43 8.82
C PHE A 377 -0.98 3.94 9.20
N LEU A 378 -2.09 3.49 9.76
CA LEU A 378 -2.33 2.06 10.00
C LEU A 378 -2.27 1.24 8.69
N LEU A 379 -2.95 1.71 7.64
CA LEU A 379 -3.00 1.04 6.35
C LEU A 379 -1.66 1.06 5.63
N SER A 380 -0.91 2.15 5.77
CA SER A 380 0.47 2.24 5.29
C SER A 380 1.36 1.23 6.00
N SER A 381 1.22 1.08 7.31
CA SER A 381 1.93 0.07 8.11
C SER A 381 1.58 -1.36 7.68
N LEU A 382 0.28 -1.65 7.50
CA LEU A 382 -0.22 -2.93 7.02
C LEU A 382 0.41 -3.34 5.67
N LEU A 383 0.48 -2.40 4.73
CA LEU A 383 1.09 -2.61 3.42
C LEU A 383 2.58 -2.96 3.52
N ARG A 384 3.31 -2.33 4.46
CA ARG A 384 4.75 -2.58 4.65
C ARG A 384 5.05 -3.94 5.24
N VAL A 385 4.31 -4.35 6.28
CA VAL A 385 4.46 -5.70 6.84
C VAL A 385 4.14 -6.77 5.79
N TYR A 386 3.09 -6.59 5.00
CA TYR A 386 2.77 -7.52 3.93
C TYR A 386 3.90 -7.59 2.89
N SER A 387 4.40 -6.44 2.44
CA SER A 387 5.47 -6.40 1.45
C SER A 387 6.79 -6.97 2.00
N ALA A 388 7.03 -6.96 3.32
CA ALA A 388 8.16 -7.66 3.93
C ALA A 388 8.09 -9.18 3.67
N TYR A 389 6.90 -9.79 3.75
CA TYR A 389 6.72 -11.21 3.44
C TYR A 389 7.01 -11.56 1.98
N ASP A 390 6.66 -10.69 1.02
CA ASP A 390 7.02 -10.92 -0.39
C ASP A 390 8.55 -10.91 -0.61
N LYS A 391 9.29 -10.10 0.14
CA LYS A 391 10.77 -10.10 0.09
C LYS A 391 11.35 -11.31 0.81
N LEU A 392 10.81 -11.68 1.96
CA LEU A 392 11.21 -12.86 2.69
C LEU A 392 10.95 -14.13 1.88
N ALA A 393 9.87 -14.18 1.11
CA ALA A 393 9.61 -15.28 0.18
C ALA A 393 10.77 -15.45 -0.80
N ILE A 394 11.28 -14.36 -1.37
CA ILE A 394 12.43 -14.40 -2.28
C ILE A 394 13.73 -14.78 -1.54
N VAL A 395 13.95 -14.24 -0.34
CA VAL A 395 15.12 -14.61 0.50
C VAL A 395 15.10 -16.11 0.79
N ILE A 396 13.98 -16.66 1.23
CA ILE A 396 13.82 -18.09 1.51
C ILE A 396 13.95 -18.92 0.24
N GLN A 397 13.38 -18.44 -0.88
CA GLN A 397 13.52 -19.09 -2.18
C GLN A 397 15.00 -19.20 -2.57
N GLU A 398 15.74 -18.10 -2.51
CA GLU A 398 17.16 -18.03 -2.87
C GLU A 398 18.04 -18.79 -1.87
N PHE A 399 17.73 -18.73 -0.57
CA PHE A 399 18.48 -19.40 0.50
C PHE A 399 18.35 -20.93 0.47
N PHE A 400 17.20 -21.45 0.02
CA PHE A 400 16.95 -22.89 -0.12
C PHE A 400 16.96 -23.37 -1.58
N GLU A 401 17.36 -22.53 -2.53
CA GLU A 401 17.36 -22.83 -3.96
C GLU A 401 16.00 -23.38 -4.48
N ALA A 402 14.89 -22.90 -3.91
CA ALA A 402 13.57 -23.38 -4.22
C ALA A 402 13.01 -22.77 -5.53
N GLU A 403 12.17 -23.50 -6.24
CA GLU A 403 11.51 -23.01 -7.47
C GLU A 403 9.97 -23.11 -7.41
N PRO A 404 9.32 -22.39 -6.48
CA PRO A 404 7.88 -22.45 -6.35
C PRO A 404 7.18 -21.84 -7.57
N LYS A 405 6.15 -22.54 -8.08
CA LYS A 405 5.25 -21.99 -9.11
C LYS A 405 4.54 -20.71 -8.65
N ARG A 406 4.31 -20.57 -7.34
CA ARG A 406 3.71 -19.38 -6.71
C ARG A 406 4.75 -18.66 -5.87
N LYS A 407 5.20 -17.49 -6.32
CA LYS A 407 6.19 -16.65 -5.64
C LYS A 407 5.59 -15.79 -4.51
N THR A 408 4.72 -16.38 -3.69
CA THR A 408 4.23 -15.77 -2.44
C THR A 408 4.92 -16.42 -1.26
N PHE A 409 4.87 -15.79 -0.08
CA PHE A 409 5.44 -16.37 1.13
C PHE A 409 4.85 -17.75 1.44
N GLU A 410 3.52 -17.88 1.38
CA GLU A 410 2.82 -19.15 1.59
C GLU A 410 3.18 -20.19 0.52
N GLY A 411 3.21 -19.78 -0.75
CA GLY A 411 3.51 -20.68 -1.87
C GLY A 411 4.95 -21.19 -1.83
N THR A 412 5.89 -20.37 -1.36
CA THR A 412 7.30 -20.75 -1.19
C THR A 412 7.45 -21.75 -0.06
N ILE A 413 6.86 -21.49 1.11
CA ILE A 413 6.95 -22.39 2.26
C ILE A 413 6.24 -23.71 1.98
N GLU A 414 5.07 -23.68 1.33
CA GLU A 414 4.36 -24.89 0.92
C GLU A 414 5.19 -25.74 -0.03
N TYR A 415 5.87 -25.12 -0.99
CA TYR A 415 6.78 -25.82 -1.91
C TYR A 415 7.92 -26.51 -1.16
N VAL A 416 8.65 -25.79 -0.31
CA VAL A 416 9.78 -26.36 0.46
C VAL A 416 9.27 -27.50 1.35
N ARG A 417 8.11 -27.33 2.00
CA ARG A 417 7.54 -28.37 2.86
C ARG A 417 7.20 -29.66 2.11
N LEU A 418 6.67 -29.55 0.90
CA LEU A 418 6.18 -30.69 0.13
C LEU A 418 7.27 -31.40 -0.68
N ASN A 419 8.30 -30.67 -1.13
CA ASN A 419 9.33 -31.20 -2.03
C ASN A 419 10.68 -31.40 -1.33
N GLU A 420 10.94 -30.71 -0.22
CA GLU A 420 12.23 -30.68 0.46
C GLU A 420 12.08 -30.99 1.96
N GLY A 421 11.64 -32.21 2.28
CA GLY A 421 11.27 -32.62 3.63
C GLY A 421 12.37 -32.40 4.69
N PHE A 422 13.64 -32.58 4.33
CA PHE A 422 14.78 -32.31 5.22
C PHE A 422 14.88 -30.81 5.58
N LEU A 423 14.76 -29.92 4.59
CA LEU A 423 14.89 -28.46 4.77
C LEU A 423 13.80 -27.90 5.70
N THR A 424 12.66 -28.57 5.79
CA THR A 424 11.55 -28.20 6.70
C THR A 424 11.95 -28.20 8.18
N SER A 425 12.97 -29.01 8.54
CA SER A 425 13.46 -29.11 9.92
C SER A 425 14.42 -28.00 10.33
N LEU A 426 14.92 -27.21 9.37
CA LEU A 426 15.90 -26.15 9.59
C LEU A 426 15.29 -24.93 10.30
N PRO A 427 16.06 -24.19 11.11
CA PRO A 427 15.53 -23.12 11.94
C PRO A 427 14.72 -22.05 11.18
N PRO A 428 15.18 -21.51 10.02
CA PRO A 428 14.38 -20.54 9.25
C PRO A 428 13.02 -21.10 8.80
N MET A 429 12.97 -22.38 8.39
CA MET A 429 11.73 -23.02 7.95
C MET A 429 10.77 -23.32 9.10
N LYS A 430 11.28 -23.68 10.29
CA LYS A 430 10.44 -23.82 11.49
C LYS A 430 9.74 -22.51 11.84
N ILE A 431 10.46 -21.39 11.79
CA ILE A 431 9.90 -20.06 12.04
C ILE A 431 8.87 -19.70 10.96
N CYS A 432 9.18 -19.95 9.68
CA CYS A 432 8.24 -19.76 8.57
C CYS A 432 6.92 -20.52 8.77
N ASN A 433 6.98 -21.80 9.11
CA ASN A 433 5.78 -22.61 9.40
C ASN A 433 4.99 -22.07 10.60
N ARG A 434 5.69 -21.65 11.66
CA ARG A 434 5.05 -21.02 12.83
C ARG A 434 4.33 -19.73 12.44
N ILE A 435 4.94 -18.88 11.61
CA ILE A 435 4.32 -17.65 11.09
C ILE A 435 3.02 -17.97 10.35
N LEU A 436 3.02 -18.92 9.41
CA LEU A 436 1.82 -19.27 8.63
C LEU A 436 0.66 -19.77 9.51
N SER A 437 0.98 -20.47 10.60
CA SER A 437 -0.02 -20.96 11.54
C SER A 437 -0.56 -19.85 12.47
N HIS A 438 0.20 -18.77 12.65
CA HIS A 438 -0.05 -17.73 13.66
C HIS A 438 -1.30 -16.89 13.34
N SER A 439 -2.06 -16.54 14.38
CA SER A 439 -3.30 -15.76 14.26
C SER A 439 -3.04 -14.35 13.73
N ALA A 440 -1.94 -13.72 14.16
CA ALA A 440 -1.56 -12.39 13.71
C ALA A 440 -1.30 -12.36 12.19
N PHE A 441 -0.60 -13.35 11.63
CA PHE A 441 -0.34 -13.45 10.20
C PHE A 441 -1.66 -13.53 9.41
N LYS A 442 -2.55 -14.43 9.83
CA LYS A 442 -3.89 -14.58 9.23
C LYS A 442 -4.70 -13.28 9.30
N LYS A 443 -4.59 -12.52 10.41
CA LYS A 443 -5.26 -11.22 10.56
C LYS A 443 -4.69 -10.17 9.61
N VAL A 444 -3.36 -10.01 9.54
CA VAL A 444 -2.70 -9.10 8.59
C VAL A 444 -3.07 -9.43 7.15
N TYR A 445 -2.99 -10.71 6.77
CA TYR A 445 -3.34 -11.16 5.43
C TYR A 445 -4.80 -10.85 5.08
N LYS A 446 -5.74 -11.20 5.98
CA LYS A 446 -7.16 -10.92 5.80
C LYS A 446 -7.44 -9.42 5.71
N SER A 447 -6.90 -8.64 6.64
CA SER A 447 -7.10 -7.19 6.64
C SER A 447 -6.51 -6.53 5.40
N ARG A 448 -5.39 -7.02 4.86
CA ARG A 448 -4.86 -6.53 3.58
C ARG A 448 -5.83 -6.84 2.43
N GLN A 449 -6.40 -8.05 2.40
CA GLN A 449 -7.43 -8.38 1.41
C GLN A 449 -8.66 -7.47 1.55
N ASP A 450 -9.12 -7.26 2.78
CA ASP A 450 -10.30 -6.45 3.08
C ASP A 450 -10.12 -4.96 2.69
N HIS A 451 -8.92 -4.38 2.86
CA HIS A 451 -8.69 -2.96 2.57
C HIS A 451 -8.25 -2.67 1.13
N PHE A 452 -7.56 -3.61 0.47
CA PHE A 452 -7.04 -3.37 -0.88
C PHE A 452 -7.91 -4.01 -1.96
N HIS A 453 -8.63 -5.09 -1.65
CA HIS A 453 -9.40 -5.87 -2.64
C HIS A 453 -10.91 -5.89 -2.39
N LEU A 454 -11.37 -5.63 -1.16
CA LEU A 454 -12.79 -5.48 -0.83
C LEU A 454 -13.13 -4.00 -0.61
N LEU A 455 -14.35 -3.60 -0.98
CA LEU A 455 -14.80 -2.23 -0.74
C LEU A 455 -15.03 -2.03 0.76
N THR A 456 -14.32 -1.06 1.34
CA THR A 456 -14.53 -0.66 2.74
C THR A 456 -15.50 0.52 2.75
N THR A 457 -16.63 0.39 3.43
CA THR A 457 -17.63 1.47 3.49
C THR A 457 -17.17 2.56 4.45
N GLN A 458 -17.21 3.82 3.99
CA GLN A 458 -17.05 4.95 4.89
C GLN A 458 -18.38 5.34 5.52
N ASN A 459 -19.49 5.29 4.79
CA ASN A 459 -20.78 5.76 5.32
C ASN A 459 -21.70 4.69 5.92
N PHE A 460 -21.38 3.38 5.81
CA PHE A 460 -22.28 2.29 6.22
C PHE A 460 -21.81 1.45 7.42
N LEU A 461 -20.67 1.78 8.04
CA LEU A 461 -20.18 1.11 9.24
C LEU A 461 -20.07 2.13 10.39
N PRO A 462 -20.60 1.82 11.60
CA PRO A 462 -20.45 2.67 12.78
C PRO A 462 -18.98 2.98 13.08
N SER A 463 -18.69 4.20 13.53
CA SER A 463 -17.33 4.67 13.87
C SER A 463 -16.67 3.81 14.94
N GLU A 464 -17.43 3.32 15.91
CA GLU A 464 -16.87 2.54 17.01
C GLU A 464 -16.50 1.11 16.56
N TYR A 465 -17.26 0.54 15.61
CA TYR A 465 -16.91 -0.75 14.97
C TYR A 465 -15.58 -0.68 14.23
N LYS A 466 -15.41 0.44 13.53
CA LYS A 466 -14.25 0.80 12.74
C LYS A 466 -12.99 0.87 13.61
N GLU A 467 -13.03 1.63 14.70
CA GLU A 467 -11.92 1.79 15.64
C GLU A 467 -11.43 0.45 16.23
N VAL A 468 -12.35 -0.41 16.68
CA VAL A 468 -11.99 -1.72 17.23
C VAL A 468 -11.27 -2.59 16.20
N MET A 469 -11.73 -2.56 14.94
CA MET A 469 -11.08 -3.31 13.87
C MET A 469 -9.68 -2.78 13.56
N ASP A 470 -9.47 -1.47 13.63
CA ASP A 470 -8.17 -0.84 13.40
C ASP A 470 -7.16 -1.27 14.46
N PHE A 471 -7.55 -1.25 15.73
CA PHE A 471 -6.64 -1.67 16.80
C PHE A 471 -6.36 -3.19 16.81
N GLU A 472 -7.31 -4.03 16.37
CA GLU A 472 -6.99 -5.44 16.11
C GLU A 472 -5.91 -5.61 15.04
N VAL A 473 -5.93 -4.77 13.99
CA VAL A 473 -4.91 -4.77 12.93
C VAL A 473 -3.58 -4.24 13.47
N PHE A 474 -3.62 -3.14 14.23
CA PHE A 474 -2.46 -2.56 14.90
C PHE A 474 -1.70 -3.60 15.74
N HIS A 475 -2.40 -4.33 16.63
CA HIS A 475 -1.76 -5.37 17.43
C HIS A 475 -1.21 -6.51 16.58
N ALA A 476 -1.95 -6.93 15.55
CA ALA A 476 -1.48 -7.97 14.65
C ALA A 476 -0.21 -7.54 13.90
N ILE A 477 -0.06 -6.27 13.52
CA ILE A 477 1.14 -5.73 12.87
C ILE A 477 2.36 -5.83 13.80
N ILE A 478 2.22 -5.43 15.07
CA ILE A 478 3.31 -5.51 16.06
C ILE A 478 3.74 -6.97 16.27
N GLU A 479 2.79 -7.87 16.49
CA GLU A 479 3.07 -9.30 16.69
C GLU A 479 3.69 -9.96 15.44
N ASN A 480 3.23 -9.63 14.24
CA ASN A 480 3.88 -10.09 13.01
C ASN A 480 5.31 -9.59 12.91
N SER A 481 5.55 -8.33 13.25
CA SER A 481 6.89 -7.74 13.14
C SER A 481 7.88 -8.43 14.06
N LYS A 482 7.46 -8.83 15.27
CA LYS A 482 8.28 -9.67 16.18
C LYS A 482 8.69 -10.99 15.52
N LEU A 483 7.75 -11.68 14.86
CA LEU A 483 8.02 -12.94 14.17
C LEU A 483 8.92 -12.75 12.94
N ILE A 484 8.75 -11.66 12.20
CA ILE A 484 9.63 -11.33 11.06
C ILE A 484 11.05 -11.07 11.56
N TYR A 485 11.23 -10.31 12.65
CA TYR A 485 12.55 -10.08 13.23
C TYR A 485 13.26 -11.39 13.61
N GLU A 486 12.53 -12.33 14.22
CA GLU A 486 13.08 -13.64 14.55
C GLU A 486 13.48 -14.44 13.30
N LEU A 487 12.68 -14.36 12.22
CA LEU A 487 13.02 -15.01 10.95
C LEU A 487 14.29 -14.42 10.34
N ILE A 488 14.40 -13.09 10.24
CA ILE A 488 15.59 -12.47 9.64
C ILE A 488 16.85 -12.79 10.46
N ASP A 489 16.76 -12.80 11.79
CA ASP A 489 17.90 -13.13 12.64
C ASP A 489 18.30 -14.61 12.49
N SER A 490 17.34 -15.51 12.30
CA SER A 490 17.62 -16.91 11.99
C SER A 490 18.25 -17.10 10.61
N VAL A 491 17.86 -16.30 9.61
CA VAL A 491 18.48 -16.34 8.27
C VAL A 491 19.90 -15.77 8.34
N ASP A 492 20.10 -14.64 9.01
CA ASP A 492 21.40 -14.00 9.25
C ASP A 492 22.41 -14.98 9.85
N GLN A 493 22.03 -15.67 10.93
CA GLN A 493 22.89 -16.67 11.57
C GLN A 493 23.29 -17.80 10.60
N ALA A 494 22.37 -18.25 9.77
CA ALA A 494 22.64 -19.32 8.83
C ALA A 494 23.54 -18.86 7.68
N LEU A 495 23.38 -17.62 7.18
CA LEU A 495 24.27 -17.01 6.19
C LEU A 495 25.69 -16.86 6.72
N ILE A 496 25.85 -16.42 7.97
CA ILE A 496 27.17 -16.34 8.63
C ILE A 496 27.81 -17.73 8.70
N ASN A 497 27.06 -18.75 9.14
CA ASN A 497 27.59 -20.11 9.21
C ASN A 497 28.01 -20.64 7.83
N PHE A 498 27.23 -20.37 6.78
CA PHE A 498 27.60 -20.73 5.41
C PHE A 498 28.88 -20.02 4.96
N HIS A 499 29.03 -18.73 5.26
CA HIS A 499 30.25 -17.98 4.95
C HIS A 499 31.46 -18.58 5.66
N LEU A 500 31.36 -18.86 6.96
CA LEU A 500 32.45 -19.44 7.75
C LEU A 500 32.86 -20.84 7.24
N LEU A 501 31.89 -21.71 6.94
CA LEU A 501 32.16 -23.01 6.33
C LEU A 501 32.85 -22.89 4.97
N ALA A 502 32.45 -21.92 4.14
CA ALA A 502 33.07 -21.67 2.85
C ALA A 502 34.50 -21.12 3.00
N VAL A 503 34.78 -20.30 4.01
CA VAL A 503 36.13 -19.83 4.34
C VAL A 503 37.01 -20.99 4.77
N ASP A 504 36.51 -21.87 5.64
CA ASP A 504 37.29 -22.99 6.17
C ASP A 504 37.58 -24.07 5.12
N ASN A 505 36.66 -24.31 4.17
CA ASN A 505 36.88 -25.25 3.06
C ASN A 505 37.82 -24.71 1.96
N ASN A 506 38.13 -23.41 1.96
CA ASN A 506 39.03 -22.76 0.99
C ASN A 506 40.39 -22.36 1.60
N LYS A 507 40.66 -22.74 2.85
CA LYS A 507 42.00 -22.76 3.46
C LYS A 507 42.59 -24.16 3.32
#